data_AF-A0A2M6UH40-F1
#
_entry.id   AF-A0A2M6UH40-F1
#
_cell.length_a   1.000
_cell.length_b   1.000
_cell.length_c   1.000
_cell.angle_alpha   90.00
_cell.angle_beta   90.00
_cell.angle_gamma   90.00
#
_symmetry.space_group_name_H-M   'P 1'
#
loop_
_entity.id
_entity.type
_entity.pdbx_description
1 polymer ?
#
loop_
_entity_poly.entity_id
_entity_poly.type
_entity_poly.pdbx_seq_one_letter_code
_entity_poly.pdbx_strand_id
1 'polypeptide(L)'
;MGAKEVQAAIKNALGAVFPRDLVKSEWSVRSDATDDVFGRTLYAPRLDIAVGPFNVTRERKDADLESIDRYGQHPLLLHLRNEVTRQNHGGFYYNPNPRCLLAIELEYSTSSKHILGGITNASLLGSIGVMIGPAAYINKIQRICAYAAKLREIEKAHDDMFANIVCFPDTQFLELLNAAHR
;
A
#
# COMPACT_ATOMS: atom_id res chain seq x y z
N MET A 1 21.62 -1.49 -1.79
CA MET A 1 21.03 -1.38 -0.44
C MET A 1 20.30 -2.67 -0.14
N GLY A 2 20.42 -3.18 1.09
CA GLY A 2 19.61 -4.32 1.54
C GLY A 2 18.17 -3.90 1.85
N ALA A 3 17.23 -4.86 1.87
CA ALA A 3 15.80 -4.60 2.10
C ALA A 3 15.53 -3.75 3.36
N LYS A 4 16.22 -4.05 4.48
CA LYS A 4 16.10 -3.29 5.73
C LYS A 4 16.61 -1.84 5.63
N GLU A 5 17.67 -1.61 4.87
CA GLU A 5 18.20 -0.26 4.66
C GLU A 5 17.21 0.57 3.84
N VAL A 6 16.61 -0.04 2.82
CA VAL A 6 15.59 0.62 2.00
C VAL A 6 14.32 0.89 2.79
N GLN A 7 13.83 -0.07 3.59
CA GLN A 7 12.69 0.13 4.47
C GLN A 7 12.92 1.31 5.43
N ALA A 8 14.11 1.38 6.05
CA ALA A 8 14.48 2.49 6.93
C ALA A 8 14.54 3.83 6.19
N ALA A 9 15.14 3.86 4.99
CA ALA A 9 15.23 5.06 4.17
C ALA A 9 13.83 5.58 3.76
N ILE A 10 12.95 4.69 3.31
CA ILE A 10 11.58 5.03 2.92
C ILE A 10 10.79 5.53 4.12
N LYS A 11 10.88 4.85 5.27
CA LYS A 11 10.22 5.29 6.50
C LYS A 11 10.66 6.70 6.90
N ASN A 12 11.96 6.97 6.84
CA ASN A 12 12.50 8.29 7.19
C ASN A 12 12.02 9.37 6.21
N ALA A 13 12.03 9.09 4.91
CA ALA A 13 11.53 10.02 3.90
C ALA A 13 10.02 10.29 4.06
N LEU A 14 9.22 9.25 4.33
CA LEU A 14 7.80 9.41 4.65
C LEU A 14 7.58 10.23 5.91
N GLY A 15 8.41 10.05 6.94
CA GLY A 15 8.35 10.84 8.18
C GLY A 15 8.76 12.31 8.02
N ALA A 16 9.27 12.70 6.84
CA ALA A 16 9.47 14.09 6.45
C ALA A 16 8.29 14.68 5.65
N VAL A 17 7.42 13.82 5.10
CA VAL A 17 6.20 14.22 4.36
C VAL A 17 4.97 14.19 5.27
N PHE A 18 4.88 13.19 6.15
CA PHE A 18 3.76 12.98 7.06
C PHE A 18 4.19 13.12 8.52
N PRO A 19 3.28 13.48 9.43
CA PRO A 19 3.51 13.40 10.86
C PRO A 19 4.09 12.03 11.27
N ARG A 20 5.12 12.03 12.12
CA ARG A 20 5.89 10.81 12.45
C ARG A 20 5.03 9.72 13.10
N ASP A 21 4.01 10.10 13.86
CA ASP A 21 3.05 9.19 14.50
C ASP A 21 2.15 8.48 13.49
N LEU A 22 2.02 9.03 12.27
CA LEU A 22 1.30 8.39 11.18
C LEU A 22 2.17 7.42 10.37
N VAL A 23 3.49 7.34 10.59
CA VAL A 23 4.37 6.46 9.81
C VAL A 23 4.89 5.30 10.68
N LYS A 24 4.35 4.10 10.44
CA LYS A 24 4.66 2.89 11.21
C LYS A 24 5.43 1.90 10.32
N SER A 25 6.46 1.28 10.87
CA SER A 25 7.17 0.15 10.24
C SER A 25 6.73 -1.15 10.87
N GLU A 26 6.75 -2.23 10.11
CA GLU A 26 6.42 -3.57 10.61
C GLU A 26 5.04 -3.62 11.29
N TRP A 27 4.09 -2.87 10.72
CA TRP A 27 2.81 -2.59 11.33
C TRP A 27 1.85 -3.76 11.13
N SER A 28 1.39 -4.35 12.23
CA SER A 28 0.28 -5.30 12.19
C SER A 28 -1.03 -4.55 12.38
N VAL A 29 -2.00 -4.80 11.52
CA VAL A 29 -3.35 -4.22 11.65
C VAL A 29 -3.97 -4.51 13.02
N ARG A 30 -3.60 -5.64 13.64
CA ARG A 30 -4.08 -6.05 14.97
C ARG A 30 -3.56 -5.16 16.10
N SER A 31 -2.37 -4.58 15.97
CA SER A 31 -1.70 -3.88 17.07
C SER A 31 -2.54 -2.76 17.67
N ASP A 32 -3.34 -2.12 16.83
CA ASP A 32 -4.16 -0.95 17.18
C ASP A 32 -5.67 -1.20 17.01
N ALA A 33 -6.08 -2.40 16.57
CA ALA A 33 -7.46 -2.67 16.23
C ALA A 33 -8.32 -2.95 17.46
N THR A 34 -9.40 -2.19 17.59
CA THR A 34 -10.49 -2.45 18.54
C THR A 34 -11.71 -3.05 17.84
N ASP A 35 -11.67 -3.17 16.52
CA ASP A 35 -12.73 -3.82 15.76
C ASP A 35 -12.61 -5.35 15.77
N ASP A 36 -13.75 -6.03 15.79
CA ASP A 36 -13.80 -7.50 15.87
C ASP A 36 -13.29 -8.21 14.60
N VAL A 37 -12.89 -7.45 13.57
CA VAL A 37 -12.55 -7.97 12.23
C VAL A 37 -11.31 -8.86 12.27
N PHE A 38 -10.32 -8.51 13.10
CA PHE A 38 -9.11 -9.31 13.30
C PHE A 38 -9.02 -9.87 14.72
N GLY A 39 -10.12 -10.45 15.20
CA GLY A 39 -10.16 -11.21 16.45
C GLY A 39 -8.95 -12.16 16.58
N ARG A 40 -8.57 -12.52 17.81
CA ARG A 40 -7.28 -13.18 18.13
C ARG A 40 -6.95 -14.43 17.30
N THR A 41 -7.95 -15.07 16.71
CA THR A 41 -7.84 -16.34 15.96
C THR A 41 -7.61 -16.17 14.46
N LEU A 42 -7.89 -15.01 13.88
CA LEU A 42 -7.76 -14.79 12.44
C LEU A 42 -6.34 -14.34 12.06
N TYR A 43 -5.94 -14.56 10.82
CA TYR A 43 -4.69 -14.00 10.30
C TYR A 43 -4.80 -12.46 10.23
N ALA A 44 -3.77 -11.77 10.71
CA ALA A 44 -3.65 -10.32 10.63
C ALA A 44 -2.37 -9.99 9.84
N PRO A 45 -2.48 -9.41 8.64
CA PRO A 45 -1.29 -9.06 7.87
C PRO A 45 -0.40 -8.08 8.63
N ARG A 46 0.91 -8.17 8.35
CA ARG A 46 1.93 -7.25 8.83
C ARG A 46 2.57 -6.60 7.63
N LEU A 47 2.40 -5.30 7.50
CA LEU A 47 2.98 -4.50 6.43
C LEU A 47 4.39 -4.09 6.80
N ASP A 48 5.29 -4.06 5.82
CA ASP A 48 6.63 -3.52 6.03
C ASP A 48 6.58 -2.04 6.45
N ILE A 49 5.74 -1.22 5.81
CA ILE A 49 5.46 0.16 6.20
C ILE A 49 3.97 0.48 6.01
N ALA A 50 3.38 1.18 6.98
CA ALA A 50 2.03 1.71 6.89
C ALA A 50 2.02 3.20 7.21
N VAL A 51 1.24 3.97 6.44
CA VAL A 51 1.02 5.41 6.65
C VAL A 51 -0.44 5.65 6.98
N GLY A 52 -0.70 6.36 8.06
CA GLY A 52 -2.04 6.74 8.50
C GLY A 52 -2.62 7.95 7.76
N PRO A 53 -3.84 8.39 8.08
CA PRO A 53 -4.66 7.96 9.23
C PRO A 53 -5.03 6.46 9.21
N PHE A 54 -5.22 5.88 10.40
CA PHE A 54 -5.48 4.45 10.57
C PHE A 54 -6.94 4.21 10.95
N ASN A 55 -7.67 3.45 10.15
CA ASN A 55 -9.07 3.08 10.38
C ASN A 55 -9.15 1.65 10.95
N VAL A 56 -8.88 1.55 12.25
CA VAL A 56 -8.76 0.28 12.99
C VAL A 56 -9.70 0.20 14.19
N THR A 57 -10.46 1.27 14.45
CA THR A 57 -11.42 1.31 15.57
C THR A 57 -12.84 1.41 15.03
N ARG A 58 -13.77 0.64 15.61
CA ARG A 58 -15.15 0.58 15.13
C ARG A 58 -15.89 1.89 15.40
N GLU A 59 -15.62 2.49 16.55
CA GLU A 59 -16.30 3.70 17.06
C GLU A 59 -15.97 4.94 16.24
N ARG A 60 -14.79 4.96 15.60
CA ARG A 60 -14.32 6.11 14.82
C ARG A 60 -14.26 5.85 13.32
N LYS A 61 -14.80 4.73 12.84
CA LYS A 61 -14.70 4.29 11.44
C LYS A 61 -14.97 5.44 10.46
N ASP A 62 -16.11 6.12 10.58
CA ASP A 62 -16.50 7.17 9.64
C ASP A 62 -15.55 8.38 9.69
N ALA A 63 -15.13 8.79 10.89
CA ALA A 63 -14.18 9.89 11.08
C ALA A 63 -12.76 9.55 10.58
N ASP A 64 -12.33 8.30 10.74
CA ASP A 64 -11.04 7.82 10.26
C ASP A 64 -11.04 7.69 8.73
N LEU A 65 -12.15 7.23 8.13
CA LEU A 65 -12.35 7.23 6.67
C LEU A 65 -12.35 8.65 6.10
N GLU A 66 -13.08 9.59 6.71
CA GLU A 66 -13.08 11.00 6.30
C GLU A 66 -11.67 11.60 6.39
N SER A 67 -10.91 11.22 7.42
CA SER A 67 -9.52 11.66 7.57
C SER A 67 -8.64 11.08 6.47
N ILE A 68 -8.76 9.79 6.13
CA ILE A 68 -8.06 9.18 4.99
C ILE A 68 -8.38 9.93 3.69
N ASP A 69 -9.65 10.23 3.44
CA ASP A 69 -10.07 10.95 2.24
C ASP A 69 -9.50 12.37 2.16
N ARG A 70 -9.44 13.08 3.30
CA ARG A 70 -8.81 14.41 3.41
C ARG A 70 -7.32 14.36 3.05
N TYR A 71 -6.59 13.38 3.58
CA TYR A 71 -5.18 13.16 3.20
C TYR A 71 -5.03 12.73 1.74
N GLY A 72 -6.05 12.12 1.14
CA GLY A 72 -6.08 11.77 -0.27
C GLY A 72 -5.89 12.95 -1.24
N GLN A 73 -6.07 14.19 -0.76
CA GLN A 73 -5.83 15.42 -1.54
C GLN A 73 -4.37 15.88 -1.52
N HIS A 74 -3.50 15.24 -0.73
CA HIS A 74 -2.09 15.59 -0.67
C HIS A 74 -1.41 15.32 -2.04
N PRO A 75 -0.51 16.20 -2.55
CA PRO A 75 0.08 16.06 -3.88
C PRO A 75 0.75 14.71 -4.16
N LEU A 76 1.47 14.15 -3.18
CA LEU A 76 2.04 12.81 -3.27
C LEU A 76 0.95 11.74 -3.51
N LEU A 77 -0.19 11.83 -2.83
CA LEU A 77 -1.27 10.84 -2.93
C LEU A 77 -1.98 10.95 -4.28
N LEU A 78 -2.18 12.17 -4.79
CA LEU A 78 -2.69 12.40 -6.14
C LEU A 78 -1.73 11.83 -7.20
N HIS A 79 -0.43 12.03 -7.04
CA HIS A 79 0.57 11.43 -7.92
C HIS A 79 0.51 9.90 -7.89
N LEU A 80 0.46 9.30 -6.69
CA LEU A 80 0.35 7.84 -6.55
C LEU A 80 -0.94 7.30 -7.18
N ARG A 81 -2.07 7.97 -7.02
CA ARG A 81 -3.34 7.58 -7.67
C ARG A 81 -3.22 7.60 -9.19
N ASN A 82 -2.66 8.66 -9.75
CA ASN A 82 -2.42 8.75 -11.20
C ASN A 82 -1.51 7.63 -11.69
N GLU A 83 -0.50 7.26 -10.90
CA GLU A 83 0.39 6.14 -11.19
C GLU A 83 -0.33 4.78 -11.09
N VAL A 84 -1.22 4.57 -10.12
CA VAL A 84 -2.09 3.38 -10.09
C VAL A 84 -2.90 3.31 -11.39
N THR A 85 -3.61 4.38 -11.74
CA THR A 85 -4.43 4.45 -12.96
C THR A 85 -3.60 4.12 -14.20
N ARG A 86 -2.39 4.70 -14.31
CA ARG A 86 -1.48 4.46 -15.44
C ARG A 86 -1.01 3.00 -15.50
N GLN A 87 -0.62 2.41 -14.38
CA GLN A 87 -0.11 1.04 -14.31
C GLN A 87 -1.21 -0.01 -14.44
N ASN A 88 -2.45 0.34 -14.10
CA ASN A 88 -3.62 -0.54 -14.15
C ASN A 88 -4.54 -0.26 -15.35
N HIS A 89 -3.97 0.23 -16.46
CA HIS A 89 -4.66 0.47 -17.74
C HIS A 89 -5.94 1.33 -17.65
N GLY A 90 -5.94 2.34 -16.78
CA GLY A 90 -7.06 3.28 -16.62
C GLY A 90 -8.00 2.96 -15.46
N GLY A 91 -7.86 1.80 -14.80
CA GLY A 91 -8.67 1.45 -13.64
C GLY A 91 -8.03 1.90 -12.32
N PHE A 92 -8.73 2.73 -11.55
CA PHE A 92 -8.47 2.89 -10.12
C PHE A 92 -9.75 2.56 -9.36
N TYR A 93 -9.70 1.56 -8.50
CA TYR A 93 -10.82 1.24 -7.61
C TYR A 93 -10.40 1.57 -6.19
N TYR A 94 -11.20 2.42 -5.55
CA TYR A 94 -11.00 2.79 -4.17
C TYR A 94 -11.32 1.60 -3.26
N ASN A 95 -10.43 1.29 -2.31
CA ASN A 95 -10.76 0.36 -1.24
C ASN A 95 -11.77 1.02 -0.31
N PRO A 96 -13.04 0.57 -0.22
CA PRO A 96 -14.10 1.26 0.53
C PRO A 96 -13.93 1.13 2.06
N ASN A 97 -13.01 0.30 2.53
CA ASN A 97 -12.70 0.13 3.94
C ASN A 97 -11.19 -0.05 4.16
N PRO A 98 -10.37 0.95 3.77
CA PRO A 98 -8.94 0.88 3.98
C PRO A 98 -8.66 0.97 5.48
N ARG A 99 -7.60 0.30 5.93
CA ARG A 99 -7.11 0.33 7.32
C ARG A 99 -6.05 1.39 7.54
N CYS A 100 -5.42 1.84 6.46
CA CYS A 100 -4.42 2.90 6.45
C CYS A 100 -4.48 3.65 5.12
N LEU A 101 -3.90 4.85 5.09
CA LEU A 101 -3.80 5.67 3.88
C LEU A 101 -2.89 4.99 2.84
N LEU A 102 -1.66 4.63 3.22
CA LEU A 102 -0.72 3.88 2.38
C LEU A 102 -0.34 2.58 3.06
N ALA A 103 -0.44 1.47 2.31
CA ALA A 103 0.10 0.19 2.70
C ALA A 103 1.27 -0.17 1.79
N ILE A 104 2.47 -0.38 2.34
CA ILE A 104 3.69 -0.52 1.57
C ILE A 104 4.36 -1.86 1.91
N GLU A 105 4.67 -2.65 0.88
CA GLU A 105 5.39 -3.92 0.98
C GLU A 105 6.65 -3.87 0.12
N LEU A 106 7.78 -4.32 0.67
CA LEU A 106 9.08 -4.40 0.04
C LEU A 106 9.39 -5.82 -0.43
N GLU A 107 9.34 -6.04 -1.74
CA GLU A 107 9.58 -7.31 -2.39
C GLU A 107 11.04 -7.44 -2.87
N TYR A 108 11.86 -8.01 -1.99
CA TYR A 108 13.23 -8.44 -2.30
C TYR A 108 13.32 -9.96 -2.51
N SER A 109 12.18 -10.66 -2.46
CA SER A 109 12.08 -12.10 -2.69
C SER A 109 11.84 -12.42 -4.17
N THR A 110 12.31 -13.59 -4.60
CA THR A 110 12.16 -14.06 -5.98
C THR A 110 10.92 -14.92 -6.20
N SER A 111 10.14 -15.27 -5.17
CA SER A 111 8.99 -16.17 -5.32
C SER A 111 7.72 -15.41 -5.67
N SER A 112 7.00 -15.84 -6.72
CA SER A 112 5.73 -15.21 -7.12
C SER A 112 4.64 -15.33 -6.06
N LYS A 113 4.74 -16.33 -5.16
CA LYS A 113 3.79 -16.52 -4.06
C LYS A 113 3.94 -15.45 -2.99
N HIS A 114 5.17 -15.06 -2.68
CA HIS A 114 5.42 -13.97 -1.72
C HIS A 114 4.92 -12.64 -2.28
N ILE A 115 5.29 -12.32 -3.53
CA ILE A 115 4.84 -11.10 -4.20
C ILE A 115 3.31 -10.99 -4.25
N LEU A 116 2.62 -12.08 -4.61
CA LEU A 116 1.16 -12.09 -4.60
C LEU A 116 0.59 -11.87 -3.19
N GLY A 117 1.23 -12.43 -2.16
CA GLY A 117 0.89 -12.19 -0.76
C GLY A 117 1.04 -10.72 -0.36
N GLY A 118 2.17 -10.09 -0.71
CA GLY A 118 2.40 -8.67 -0.48
C GLY A 118 1.38 -7.78 -1.19
N ILE A 119 1.10 -8.05 -2.48
CA ILE A 119 0.02 -7.36 -3.23
C ILE A 119 -1.32 -7.50 -2.51
N THR A 120 -1.64 -8.70 -2.03
CA THR A 120 -2.89 -8.96 -1.31
C THR A 120 -2.98 -8.13 -0.03
N ASN A 121 -1.94 -8.14 0.79
CA ASN A 121 -1.89 -7.38 2.04
C ASN A 121 -2.00 -5.87 1.78
N ALA A 122 -1.18 -5.35 0.87
CA ALA A 122 -1.14 -3.93 0.55
C ALA A 122 -2.48 -3.44 -0.02
N SER A 123 -3.09 -4.22 -0.93
CA SER A 123 -4.36 -3.84 -1.56
C SER A 123 -5.52 -3.83 -0.56
N LEU A 124 -5.62 -4.86 0.28
CA LEU A 124 -6.72 -5.00 1.23
C LEU A 124 -6.63 -4.00 2.40
N LEU A 125 -5.42 -3.60 2.80
CA LEU A 125 -5.22 -2.72 3.95
C LEU A 125 -5.06 -1.24 3.59
N GLY A 126 -4.54 -0.90 2.41
CA GLY A 126 -4.29 0.48 2.00
C GLY A 126 -5.47 1.10 1.27
N SER A 127 -5.63 2.42 1.39
CA SER A 127 -6.38 3.20 0.39
C SER A 127 -5.62 3.17 -0.94
N ILE A 128 -4.28 3.24 -0.85
CA ILE A 128 -3.35 2.91 -1.95
C ILE A 128 -2.35 1.88 -1.42
N GLY A 129 -2.19 0.78 -2.14
CA GLY A 129 -1.12 -0.18 -1.89
C GLY A 129 0.10 0.14 -2.75
N VAL A 130 1.29 0.08 -2.18
CA VAL A 130 2.55 0.38 -2.86
C VAL A 130 3.47 -0.83 -2.76
N MET A 131 3.79 -1.41 -3.90
CA MET A 131 4.77 -2.50 -4.00
C MET A 131 6.13 -1.92 -4.41
N ILE A 132 7.17 -2.20 -3.63
CA ILE A 132 8.50 -1.67 -3.86
C ILE A 132 9.49 -2.81 -4.00
N GLY A 133 10.42 -2.72 -4.95
CA GLY A 133 11.49 -3.70 -5.03
C GLY A 133 12.67 -3.20 -5.85
N PRO A 134 13.76 -3.97 -5.96
CA PRO A 134 14.85 -3.66 -6.87
C PRO A 134 14.36 -3.53 -8.31
N ALA A 135 15.01 -2.67 -9.11
CA ALA A 135 14.71 -2.52 -10.54
C ALA A 135 14.73 -3.87 -11.29
N ALA A 136 15.57 -4.82 -10.90
CA ALA A 136 15.63 -6.16 -11.48
C ALA A 136 14.34 -6.99 -11.25
N TYR A 137 13.54 -6.68 -10.22
CA TYR A 137 12.35 -7.43 -9.82
C TYR A 137 11.05 -6.71 -10.13
N ILE A 138 11.08 -5.41 -10.45
CA ILE A 138 9.86 -4.63 -10.69
C ILE A 138 9.00 -5.22 -11.82
N ASN A 139 9.64 -5.69 -12.90
CA ASN A 139 8.96 -6.34 -14.02
C ASN A 139 8.19 -7.59 -13.58
N LYS A 140 8.71 -8.33 -12.59
CA LYS A 140 8.03 -9.51 -12.06
C LYS A 140 6.80 -9.12 -11.24
N ILE A 141 6.91 -8.09 -10.40
CA ILE A 141 5.79 -7.57 -9.60
C ILE A 141 4.68 -7.07 -10.54
N GLN A 142 5.04 -6.24 -11.53
CA GLN A 142 4.10 -5.71 -12.52
C GLN A 142 3.41 -6.81 -13.34
N ARG A 143 4.11 -7.89 -13.70
CA ARG A 143 3.50 -9.04 -14.39
C ARG A 143 2.43 -9.74 -13.53
N ILE A 144 2.60 -9.80 -12.21
CA ILE A 144 1.61 -10.39 -11.30
C ILE A 144 0.39 -9.45 -11.18
N CYS A 145 0.61 -8.14 -11.10
CA CYS A 145 -0.48 -7.15 -11.16
C CYS A 145 -1.25 -7.23 -12.50
N ALA A 146 -0.55 -7.35 -13.63
CA ALA A 146 -1.15 -7.50 -14.95
C ALA A 146 -1.94 -8.81 -15.08
N TYR A 147 -1.45 -9.90 -14.47
CA TYR A 147 -2.20 -11.14 -14.39
C TYR A 147 -3.51 -10.97 -13.61
N ALA A 148 -3.47 -10.30 -12.46
CA ALA A 148 -4.68 -9.99 -11.70
C ALA A 148 -5.65 -9.12 -12.51
N ALA A 149 -5.15 -8.09 -13.20
CA ALA A 149 -5.96 -7.27 -14.10
C ALA A 149 -6.62 -8.09 -15.21
N LYS A 150 -5.90 -9.05 -15.79
CA LYS A 150 -6.46 -9.95 -16.80
C LYS A 150 -7.56 -10.84 -16.22
N LEU A 151 -7.42 -11.33 -14.98
CA LEU A 151 -8.46 -12.12 -14.31
C LEU A 151 -9.75 -11.32 -14.13
N ARG A 152 -9.66 -10.01 -13.86
CA ARG A 152 -10.82 -9.11 -13.79
C ARG A 152 -11.47 -8.94 -15.16
N GLU A 153 -10.66 -8.67 -16.19
CA GLU A 153 -11.15 -8.49 -17.58
C GLU A 153 -11.94 -9.70 -18.10
N ILE A 154 -11.58 -10.92 -17.69
CA ILE A 154 -12.27 -12.16 -18.07
C ILE A 154 -13.29 -12.63 -17.04
N GLU A 155 -13.69 -11.76 -16.11
CA GLU A 155 -14.72 -12.00 -15.08
C GLU A 155 -14.42 -13.21 -14.16
N LYS A 156 -13.13 -13.55 -13.99
CA LYS A 156 -12.66 -14.58 -13.04
C LYS A 156 -12.34 -14.02 -11.66
N ALA A 157 -12.35 -12.70 -11.51
CA ALA A 157 -12.16 -11.99 -10.27
C ALA A 157 -13.03 -10.73 -10.26
N HIS A 158 -13.34 -10.23 -9.07
CA HIS A 158 -14.09 -8.98 -8.91
C HIS A 158 -13.28 -7.77 -9.41
N ASP A 159 -13.96 -6.75 -9.92
CA ASP A 159 -13.36 -5.62 -10.65
C ASP A 159 -12.39 -4.75 -9.82
N ASP A 160 -12.53 -4.79 -8.48
CA ASP A 160 -11.67 -4.04 -7.56
C ASP A 160 -10.40 -4.80 -7.13
N MET A 161 -10.28 -6.10 -7.43
CA MET A 161 -9.21 -6.95 -6.91
C MET A 161 -7.82 -6.40 -7.30
N PHE A 162 -7.06 -5.90 -6.33
CA PHE A 162 -5.72 -5.33 -6.52
C PHE A 162 -5.66 -4.10 -7.43
N ALA A 163 -6.78 -3.40 -7.62
CA ALA A 163 -6.88 -2.24 -8.50
C ALA A 163 -6.54 -0.89 -7.83
N ASN A 164 -6.03 -0.93 -6.60
CA ASN A 164 -5.47 0.19 -5.85
C ASN A 164 -3.94 0.08 -5.66
N ILE A 165 -3.27 -0.76 -6.45
CA ILE A 165 -1.83 -1.06 -6.32
C ILE A 165 -0.99 -0.27 -7.33
N VAL A 166 0.10 0.31 -6.85
CA VAL A 166 1.16 0.90 -7.68
C VAL A 166 2.49 0.25 -7.35
N CYS A 167 3.34 0.07 -8.37
CA CYS A 167 4.64 -0.56 -8.22
C CYS A 167 5.77 0.45 -8.54
N PHE A 168 6.82 0.48 -7.72
CA PHE A 168 8.02 1.28 -7.98
C PHE A 168 9.33 0.51 -7.75
N PRO A 169 10.38 0.77 -8.54
CA PRO A 169 11.74 0.56 -8.10
C PRO A 169 12.02 1.33 -6.80
N ASP A 170 12.79 0.74 -5.89
CA ASP A 170 13.19 1.35 -4.62
C ASP A 170 13.80 2.76 -4.78
N THR A 171 14.71 2.93 -5.73
CA THR A 171 15.34 4.24 -6.00
C THR A 171 14.35 5.28 -6.49
N GLN A 172 13.45 4.91 -7.41
CA GLN A 172 12.46 5.82 -7.98
C GLN A 172 11.45 6.29 -6.93
N PHE A 173 11.03 5.39 -6.03
CA PHE A 173 10.12 5.76 -4.95
C PHE A 173 10.78 6.71 -3.95
N LEU A 174 12.04 6.47 -3.60
CA LEU A 174 12.79 7.39 -2.73
C LEU A 174 12.96 8.78 -3.37
N GLU A 175 13.25 8.85 -4.66
CA GLU A 175 13.31 10.11 -5.40
C GLU A 175 11.97 10.87 -5.35
N LEU A 176 10.86 10.15 -5.56
CA LEU A 176 9.51 10.71 -5.45
C LEU A 176 9.25 11.29 -4.05
N LEU A 177 9.58 10.56 -2.99
CA LEU A 177 9.38 11.03 -1.61
C LEU A 177 10.25 12.25 -1.29
N ASN A 178 11.50 12.26 -1.75
CA ASN A 178 12.41 13.39 -1.55
C ASN A 178 11.99 14.63 -2.36
N ALA A 179 11.28 14.45 -3.47
CA ALA A 179 10.67 15.55 -4.21
C ALA A 179 9.43 16.10 -3.48
N ALA A 180 8.63 15.24 -2.85
CA ALA A 180 7.41 15.64 -2.13
C ALA A 180 7.66 16.41 -0.82
N HIS A 181 8.89 16.39 -0.30
CA HIS A 181 9.29 17.18 0.87
C HIS A 181 9.70 18.62 0.53
N ARG A 182 9.97 18.93 -0.75
CA ARG A 182 10.38 20.27 -1.20
C ARG A 182 9.19 21.15 -1.52
#